data_AF-A0A2T7NFC1-F1
#
_entry.id   AF-A0A2T7NFC1-F1
#
_cell.length_a   1.000
_cell.length_b   1.000
_cell.length_c   1.000
_cell.angle_alpha   90.00
_cell.angle_beta   90.00
_cell.angle_gamma   90.00
#
_symmetry.space_group_name_H-M   'P 1'
#
loop_
_entity.id
_entity.type
_entity.pdbx_description
1 polymer ?
#
loop_
_entity_poly.entity_id
_entity_poly.type
_entity_poly.pdbx_seq_one_letter_code
_entity_poly.pdbx_strand_id
1 'polypeptide(L)'
;MVEPNMTACGHRFCSKCITEWVDRHRSCPCCNGVLDSTRLFRDHQFDGLIDVCKKEIQNAESAYFDSLLKPDQHMPPATPVEEVLRKHLKSSLAAHERYFQDLKQQFERKSQCLEFKMRKDLERLRLDGTPPAAVEEMLKQRGNEVIRWQPDGGKILLVSPLSKQESYNVPEILLDISMGGDSFPGIQQLSWLDKPVLQYHTKSGSELILHGCMVCQSDLPKVCYVQTYKQQGPKKVDYYSCSQCGFNWICKSCIQVCHKDHPVTPHVLNHQPTCACVITTKRELWEHLYTMGS
;
A
#
# COMPACT_ATOMS: atom_id res chain seq x y z
N MET A 1 -18.45 -18.51 -26.63
CA MET A 1 -18.73 -19.95 -26.36
C MET A 1 -17.40 -20.64 -26.16
N VAL A 2 -17.30 -21.53 -25.18
CA VAL A 2 -16.05 -22.27 -24.90
C VAL A 2 -16.13 -23.55 -25.71
N GLU A 3 -15.20 -23.75 -26.65
CA GLU A 3 -15.11 -24.99 -27.42
C GLU A 3 -14.29 -26.00 -26.61
N PRO A 4 -14.85 -27.12 -26.16
CA PRO A 4 -14.14 -28.10 -25.34
C PRO A 4 -13.36 -29.08 -26.22
N ASN A 5 -12.10 -29.30 -25.86
CA ASN A 5 -11.26 -30.36 -26.42
C ASN A 5 -10.99 -31.42 -25.36
N MET A 6 -11.05 -32.68 -25.79
CA MET A 6 -10.67 -33.85 -25.03
C MET A 6 -9.31 -34.36 -25.51
N THR A 7 -8.44 -34.64 -24.55
CA THR A 7 -7.12 -35.23 -24.79
C THR A 7 -7.23 -36.74 -24.99
N ALA A 8 -6.24 -37.38 -25.62
CA ALA A 8 -6.20 -38.84 -25.76
C ALA A 8 -6.24 -39.62 -24.43
N CYS A 9 -5.86 -38.98 -23.31
CA CYS A 9 -5.98 -39.55 -21.97
C CYS A 9 -7.35 -39.29 -21.30
N GLY A 10 -8.31 -38.71 -22.01
CA GLY A 10 -9.70 -38.52 -21.55
C GLY A 10 -9.97 -37.24 -20.75
N HIS A 11 -8.96 -36.40 -20.47
CA HIS A 11 -9.16 -35.13 -19.78
C HIS A 11 -9.65 -34.03 -20.72
N ARG A 12 -10.57 -33.18 -20.24
CA ARG A 12 -11.27 -32.14 -21.01
C ARG A 12 -10.82 -30.74 -20.60
N PHE A 13 -10.66 -29.87 -21.59
CA PHE A 13 -10.23 -28.49 -21.40
C PHE A 13 -10.85 -27.55 -22.44
N CYS A 14 -10.77 -26.25 -22.14
CA CYS A 14 -11.04 -25.19 -23.11
C CYS A 14 -10.02 -25.28 -24.28
N SER A 15 -10.48 -25.20 -25.53
CA SER A 15 -9.65 -25.34 -26.73
C SER A 15 -8.44 -24.39 -26.71
N LYS A 16 -8.65 -23.10 -26.40
CA LYS A 16 -7.56 -22.12 -26.29
C LYS A 16 -6.53 -22.51 -25.22
N CYS A 17 -7.02 -22.92 -24.06
CA CYS A 17 -6.21 -23.23 -22.88
C CYS A 17 -5.31 -24.44 -23.13
N ILE A 18 -5.86 -25.50 -23.73
CA ILE A 18 -5.10 -26.73 -23.95
C ILE A 18 -4.13 -26.61 -25.14
N THR A 19 -4.50 -25.88 -26.20
CA THR A 19 -3.59 -25.63 -27.32
C THR A 19 -2.37 -24.82 -26.86
N GLU A 20 -2.56 -23.73 -26.11
CA GLU A 20 -1.46 -22.94 -25.55
C GLU A 20 -0.55 -23.77 -24.62
N TRP A 21 -1.14 -24.68 -23.83
CA TRP A 21 -0.37 -25.54 -22.94
C TRP A 21 0.45 -26.58 -23.70
N VAL A 22 -0.17 -27.28 -24.65
CA VAL A 22 0.47 -28.33 -25.46
C VAL A 22 1.63 -27.76 -26.28
N ASP A 23 1.48 -26.54 -26.81
CA ASP A 23 2.56 -25.86 -27.55
C ASP A 23 3.81 -25.64 -26.69
N ARG A 24 3.65 -25.43 -25.37
CA ARG A 24 4.76 -25.14 -24.45
C ARG A 24 5.31 -26.38 -23.72
N HIS A 25 4.45 -27.31 -23.34
CA HIS A 25 4.81 -28.40 -22.41
C HIS A 25 4.68 -29.80 -23.02
N ARG A 26 3.96 -29.96 -24.14
CA ARG A 26 3.73 -31.24 -24.83
C ARG A 26 3.25 -32.38 -23.92
N SER A 27 2.46 -32.04 -22.91
CA SER A 27 1.97 -32.97 -21.89
C SER A 27 0.57 -32.58 -21.42
N CYS A 28 -0.18 -33.56 -20.90
CA CYS A 28 -1.48 -33.31 -20.29
C CYS A 28 -1.32 -32.62 -18.92
N PRO A 29 -2.02 -31.51 -18.62
CA PRO A 29 -1.95 -30.84 -17.33
C PRO A 29 -2.37 -31.69 -16.13
N CYS A 30 -3.22 -32.72 -16.33
CA CYS A 30 -3.78 -33.51 -15.23
C CYS A 30 -2.97 -34.77 -14.91
N CYS A 31 -2.44 -35.46 -15.92
CA CYS A 31 -1.78 -36.75 -15.74
C CYS A 31 -0.35 -36.80 -16.27
N ASN A 32 0.18 -35.68 -16.80
CA ASN A 32 1.50 -35.59 -17.42
C ASN A 32 1.74 -36.55 -18.60
N GLY A 33 0.69 -37.20 -19.13
CA GLY A 33 0.79 -38.05 -20.30
C GLY A 33 1.24 -37.27 -21.54
N VAL A 34 2.03 -37.90 -22.41
CA VAL A 34 2.56 -37.29 -23.64
C VAL A 34 1.41 -36.87 -24.55
N LEU A 35 1.37 -35.58 -24.89
CA LEU A 35 0.28 -34.98 -25.63
C LEU A 35 0.83 -34.05 -26.70
N ASP A 36 0.36 -34.23 -27.94
CA ASP A 36 0.64 -33.36 -29.07
C ASP A 36 -0.68 -32.80 -29.64
N SER A 37 -0.57 -31.83 -30.54
CA SER A 37 -1.73 -31.15 -31.14
C SER A 37 -2.62 -32.09 -31.96
N THR A 38 -2.09 -33.22 -32.43
CA THR A 38 -2.85 -34.24 -33.19
C THR A 38 -3.73 -35.11 -32.30
N ARG A 39 -3.42 -35.19 -31.00
CA ARG A 39 -4.16 -35.96 -29.98
C ARG A 39 -5.15 -35.12 -29.17
N LEU A 40 -5.58 -34.00 -29.75
CA LEU A 40 -6.67 -33.17 -29.25
C LEU A 40 -7.91 -33.39 -30.11
N PHE A 41 -8.99 -33.83 -29.48
CA PHE A 41 -10.25 -34.12 -30.15
C PHE A 41 -11.32 -33.15 -29.67
N ARG A 42 -12.09 -32.55 -30.57
CA ARG A 42 -13.25 -31.73 -30.19
C ARG A 42 -14.31 -32.64 -29.56
N ASP A 43 -14.79 -32.27 -28.38
CA ASP A 43 -15.80 -33.06 -27.69
C ASP A 43 -17.22 -32.62 -28.08
N HIS A 44 -17.72 -33.19 -29.17
CA HIS A 44 -19.09 -32.95 -29.65
C HIS A 44 -20.17 -33.51 -28.72
N GLN A 45 -19.86 -34.49 -27.87
CA GLN A 45 -20.83 -35.06 -26.93
C GLN A 45 -21.11 -34.08 -25.79
N PHE A 46 -20.10 -33.29 -25.41
CA PHE A 46 -20.24 -32.25 -24.41
C PHE A 46 -21.13 -31.09 -24.88
N ASP A 47 -21.17 -30.80 -26.18
CA ASP A 47 -22.03 -29.76 -26.75
C ASP A 47 -23.52 -30.06 -26.50
N GLY A 48 -23.94 -31.33 -26.65
CA GLY A 48 -25.33 -31.73 -26.38
C GLY A 48 -25.73 -31.56 -24.90
N LEU A 49 -24.82 -31.86 -23.97
CA LEU A 49 -25.05 -31.62 -22.54
C LEU A 49 -25.19 -30.13 -22.22
N ILE A 50 -24.35 -29.29 -22.82
CA ILE A 50 -24.45 -27.83 -22.69
C ILE A 50 -25.82 -27.33 -23.15
N ASP A 51 -26.31 -27.83 -24.28
CA ASP A 51 -27.60 -27.39 -24.83
C ASP A 51 -28.79 -27.84 -23.98
N VAL A 52 -28.74 -29.05 -23.40
CA VAL A 52 -29.74 -29.49 -22.42
C VAL A 52 -29.73 -28.58 -21.20
N CYS A 53 -28.55 -28.29 -20.63
CA CYS A 53 -28.44 -27.39 -19.48
C CYS A 53 -28.97 -25.98 -19.80
N LYS A 54 -28.61 -25.41 -20.96
CA LYS A 54 -29.13 -24.10 -21.39
C LYS A 54 -30.64 -24.10 -21.53
N LYS A 55 -31.21 -25.16 -22.10
CA LYS A 55 -32.66 -25.30 -22.27
C LYS A 55 -33.36 -25.34 -20.92
N GLU A 56 -32.85 -26.10 -19.96
CA GLU A 56 -33.40 -26.15 -18.60
C GLU A 56 -33.27 -24.80 -17.87
N ILE A 57 -32.15 -24.09 -18.02
CA ILE A 57 -31.99 -22.72 -17.50
C ILE A 57 -33.06 -21.81 -18.09
N GLN A 58 -33.26 -21.84 -19.41
CA GLN A 58 -34.24 -20.99 -20.09
C GLN A 58 -35.68 -21.33 -19.69
N ASN A 59 -35.99 -22.62 -19.49
CA ASN A 59 -37.28 -23.06 -18.98
C ASN A 59 -37.52 -22.55 -17.55
N ALA A 60 -36.54 -22.69 -16.67
CA ALA A 60 -36.61 -22.23 -15.28
C ALA A 60 -36.75 -20.70 -15.19
N GLU A 61 -35.95 -19.95 -15.96
CA GLU A 61 -36.08 -18.49 -16.08
C GLU A 61 -37.49 -18.10 -16.56
N SER A 62 -38.00 -18.76 -17.61
CA SER A 62 -39.34 -18.48 -18.12
C SER A 62 -40.41 -18.69 -17.05
N ALA A 63 -40.35 -19.82 -16.33
CA ALA A 63 -41.29 -20.14 -15.27
C ALA A 63 -41.24 -19.14 -14.10
N TYR A 64 -40.04 -18.72 -13.69
CA TYR A 64 -39.84 -17.71 -12.66
C TYR A 64 -40.51 -16.38 -13.04
N PHE A 65 -40.22 -15.84 -14.24
CA PHE A 65 -40.83 -14.58 -14.65
C PHE A 65 -42.34 -14.70 -14.94
N ASP A 66 -42.81 -15.85 -15.41
CA ASP A 66 -44.24 -16.10 -15.57
C ASP A 66 -44.96 -16.04 -14.22
N SER A 67 -44.33 -16.56 -13.15
CA SER A 67 -44.88 -16.48 -11.78
C SER A 67 -44.96 -15.05 -11.25
N LEU A 68 -43.98 -14.19 -11.58
CA LEU A 68 -43.94 -12.80 -11.14
C LEU A 68 -44.97 -11.91 -11.87
N LEU A 69 -45.32 -12.28 -13.11
CA LEU A 69 -46.23 -11.52 -13.97
C LEU A 69 -47.65 -12.12 -14.02
N LYS A 70 -48.00 -13.03 -13.09
CA LYS A 70 -49.37 -13.55 -13.01
C LYS A 70 -50.31 -12.42 -12.61
N PRO A 71 -51.33 -12.10 -13.44
CA PRO A 71 -52.40 -11.21 -12.99
C PRO A 71 -53.17 -11.88 -11.86
N ASP A 72 -53.68 -11.06 -10.94
CA ASP A 72 -54.57 -11.49 -9.88
C ASP A 72 -55.83 -12.15 -10.45
N GLN A 73 -56.38 -13.15 -9.76
CA GLN A 73 -57.46 -14.02 -10.27
C GLN A 73 -58.78 -13.28 -10.60
N HIS A 74 -58.89 -12.00 -10.18
CA HIS A 74 -60.05 -11.15 -10.41
C HIS A 74 -59.92 -10.17 -11.59
N MET A 75 -58.81 -10.20 -12.35
CA MET A 75 -58.66 -9.33 -13.52
C MET A 75 -59.39 -9.86 -14.77
N PRO A 76 -59.97 -8.97 -15.60
CA PRO A 76 -60.55 -9.35 -16.89
C PRO A 76 -59.48 -9.95 -17.84
N PRO A 77 -59.89 -10.73 -18.84
CA PRO A 77 -58.96 -11.35 -19.79
C PRO A 77 -58.13 -10.30 -20.52
N ALA A 78 -56.82 -10.54 -20.58
CA ALA A 78 -55.85 -9.60 -21.15
C ALA A 78 -56.17 -9.26 -22.60
N THR A 79 -56.08 -7.98 -22.93
CA THR A 79 -56.21 -7.48 -24.30
C THR A 79 -54.97 -7.85 -25.13
N PRO A 80 -55.07 -7.88 -26.48
CA PRO A 80 -53.93 -8.15 -27.35
C PRO A 80 -52.74 -7.19 -27.12
N VAL A 81 -53.01 -5.94 -26.74
CA VAL A 81 -51.98 -4.93 -26.43
C VAL A 81 -51.28 -5.26 -25.11
N GLU A 82 -52.03 -5.65 -24.09
CA GLU A 82 -51.48 -6.06 -22.79
C GLU A 82 -50.60 -7.31 -22.91
N GLU A 83 -50.97 -8.26 -23.78
CA GLU A 83 -50.16 -9.45 -24.03
C GLU A 83 -48.77 -9.11 -24.62
N VAL A 84 -48.75 -8.21 -25.60
CA VAL A 84 -47.50 -7.72 -26.21
C VAL A 84 -46.65 -6.96 -25.19
N LEU A 85 -47.27 -6.08 -24.40
CA LEU A 85 -46.58 -5.34 -23.34
C LEU A 85 -46.00 -6.29 -22.28
N ARG A 86 -46.77 -7.29 -21.83
CA ARG A 86 -46.32 -8.28 -20.84
C ARG A 86 -45.13 -9.09 -21.37
N LYS A 87 -45.16 -9.48 -22.65
CA LYS A 87 -44.05 -10.18 -23.30
C LYS A 87 -42.78 -9.33 -23.35
N HIS A 88 -42.89 -8.06 -23.74
CA HIS A 88 -41.74 -7.15 -23.77
C HIS A 88 -41.21 -6.86 -22.36
N LEU A 89 -42.09 -6.67 -21.38
CA LEU A 89 -41.72 -6.45 -19.99
C LEU A 89 -40.99 -7.66 -19.41
N LYS A 90 -41.50 -8.87 -19.66
CA LYS A 90 -40.84 -10.14 -19.29
C LYS A 90 -39.42 -10.21 -19.87
N SER A 91 -39.28 -9.94 -21.17
CA SER A 91 -37.97 -9.97 -21.84
C SER A 91 -37.02 -8.92 -21.29
N SER A 92 -37.51 -7.72 -20.96
CA SER A 92 -36.71 -6.63 -20.40
C SER A 92 -36.22 -6.96 -18.99
N LEU A 93 -37.11 -7.46 -18.12
CA LEU A 93 -36.76 -7.88 -16.76
C LEU A 93 -35.75 -9.04 -16.76
N ALA A 94 -35.94 -10.05 -17.62
CA ALA A 94 -34.99 -11.14 -17.77
C ALA A 94 -33.62 -10.66 -18.23
N ALA A 95 -33.56 -9.72 -19.18
CA ALA A 95 -32.30 -9.13 -19.63
C ALA A 95 -31.60 -8.34 -18.51
N HIS A 96 -32.34 -7.55 -17.74
CA HIS A 96 -31.80 -6.77 -16.64
C HIS A 96 -31.27 -7.65 -15.49
N GLU A 97 -32.00 -8.71 -15.14
CA GLU A 97 -31.58 -9.68 -14.13
C GLU A 97 -30.29 -10.39 -14.54
N ARG A 98 -30.20 -10.87 -15.79
CA ARG A 98 -28.96 -11.49 -16.30
C ARG A 98 -27.79 -10.53 -16.28
N TYR A 99 -28.01 -9.27 -16.66
CA TYR A 99 -26.97 -8.23 -16.58
C TYR A 99 -26.52 -8.00 -15.14
N PHE A 100 -27.45 -7.91 -14.19
CA PHE A 100 -27.13 -7.73 -12.78
C PHE A 100 -26.35 -8.91 -12.20
N GLN A 101 -26.73 -10.14 -12.54
CA GLN A 101 -26.02 -11.35 -12.14
C GLN A 101 -24.60 -11.41 -12.72
N ASP A 102 -24.41 -11.05 -13.99
CA ASP A 102 -23.08 -10.97 -14.60
C ASP A 102 -22.22 -9.90 -13.90
N LEU A 103 -22.78 -8.72 -13.65
CA LEU A 103 -22.08 -7.65 -12.93
C LEU A 103 -21.66 -8.08 -11.53
N LYS A 104 -22.55 -8.77 -10.79
CA LYS A 104 -22.25 -9.33 -9.46
C LYS A 104 -21.12 -10.35 -9.54
N GLN A 105 -21.17 -11.26 -10.50
CA GLN A 105 -20.14 -12.27 -10.68
C GLN A 105 -18.79 -11.65 -11.07
N GLN A 106 -18.78 -10.63 -11.93
CA GLN A 106 -17.57 -9.89 -12.27
C GLN A 106 -16.98 -9.18 -11.05
N PHE A 107 -17.82 -8.56 -10.22
CA PHE A 107 -17.41 -7.93 -8.97
C PHE A 107 -16.77 -8.95 -8.02
N GLU A 108 -17.42 -10.07 -7.77
CA GLU A 108 -16.92 -11.14 -6.90
C GLU A 108 -15.57 -11.69 -7.38
N ARG A 109 -15.44 -11.98 -8.68
CA ARG A 109 -14.16 -12.43 -9.27
C ARG A 109 -13.04 -11.40 -9.09
N LYS A 110 -13.34 -10.12 -9.34
CA LYS A 110 -12.36 -9.04 -9.17
C LYS A 110 -11.96 -8.88 -7.71
N SER A 111 -12.93 -8.95 -6.79
CA SER A 111 -12.69 -8.89 -5.34
C SER A 111 -11.76 -10.02 -4.88
N GLN A 112 -12.08 -11.26 -5.26
CA GLN A 112 -11.25 -12.44 -4.93
C GLN A 112 -9.84 -12.34 -5.52
N CYS A 113 -9.70 -11.87 -6.76
CA CYS A 113 -8.40 -11.68 -7.39
C CYS A 113 -7.56 -10.61 -6.66
N LEU A 114 -8.19 -9.51 -6.24
CA LEU A 114 -7.56 -8.45 -5.45
C LEU A 114 -7.11 -8.97 -4.08
N GLU A 115 -7.97 -9.70 -3.37
CA GLU A 115 -7.64 -10.31 -2.08
C GLU A 115 -6.48 -11.30 -2.20
N PHE A 116 -6.47 -12.12 -3.25
CA PHE A 116 -5.37 -13.05 -3.51
C PHE A 116 -4.04 -12.33 -3.78
N LYS A 117 -4.06 -11.29 -4.64
CA LYS A 117 -2.87 -10.47 -4.90
C LYS A 117 -2.36 -9.81 -3.63
N MET A 118 -3.26 -9.20 -2.85
CA MET A 118 -2.92 -8.56 -1.58
C MET A 118 -2.28 -9.55 -0.60
N ARG A 119 -2.84 -10.75 -0.46
CA ARG A 119 -2.26 -11.82 0.38
C ARG A 119 -0.85 -12.18 -0.07
N LYS A 120 -0.65 -12.35 -1.38
CA LYS A 120 0.66 -12.67 -1.95
C LYS A 120 1.67 -11.54 -1.73
N ASP A 121 1.25 -10.29 -1.87
CA ASP A 121 2.12 -9.13 -1.62
C ASP A 121 2.51 -9.02 -0.14
N LEU A 122 1.59 -9.30 0.79
CA LEU A 122 1.89 -9.38 2.23
C LEU A 122 2.87 -10.53 2.54
N GLU A 123 2.70 -11.69 1.92
CA GLU A 123 3.60 -12.83 2.08
C GLU A 123 5.01 -12.53 1.53
N ARG A 124 5.11 -11.82 0.40
CA ARG A 124 6.38 -11.34 -0.14
C ARG A 124 7.06 -10.36 0.82
N LEU A 125 6.34 -9.38 1.33
CA LEU A 125 6.87 -8.42 2.32
C LEU A 125 7.36 -9.13 3.59
N ARG A 126 6.70 -10.22 4.00
CA ARG A 126 7.11 -11.03 5.15
C ARG A 126 8.43 -11.76 4.92
N LEU A 127 8.68 -12.23 3.71
CA LEU A 127 9.89 -12.97 3.35
C LEU A 127 11.09 -12.04 3.09
N ASP A 128 10.87 -10.95 2.38
CA ASP A 128 11.95 -10.08 1.94
C ASP A 128 12.37 -9.08 3.03
N GLY A 129 11.52 -8.85 4.04
CA GLY A 129 11.76 -7.87 5.12
C GLY A 129 11.99 -6.44 4.62
N THR A 130 11.81 -6.21 3.32
CA THR A 130 12.13 -4.95 2.66
C THR A 130 10.92 -4.04 2.70
N PRO A 131 11.02 -2.89 3.38
CA PRO A 131 9.97 -1.89 3.37
C PRO A 131 9.80 -1.29 1.96
N PRO A 132 8.63 -0.69 1.67
CA PRO A 132 8.28 -0.36 0.30
C PRO A 132 9.26 0.67 -0.26
N ALA A 133 9.92 0.36 -1.38
CA ALA A 133 10.76 1.29 -2.14
C ALA A 133 10.07 2.65 -2.41
N ALA A 134 8.73 2.67 -2.41
CA ALA A 134 7.93 3.88 -2.50
C ALA A 134 8.17 4.86 -1.33
N VAL A 135 8.39 4.37 -0.10
CA VAL A 135 8.66 5.22 1.07
C VAL A 135 10.05 5.83 0.96
N GLU A 136 11.05 5.05 0.56
CA GLU A 136 12.42 5.52 0.33
C GLU A 136 12.46 6.58 -0.76
N GLU A 137 11.80 6.34 -1.89
CA GLU A 137 11.74 7.27 -3.01
C GLU A 137 11.02 8.58 -2.63
N MET A 138 9.91 8.50 -1.90
CA MET A 138 9.20 9.68 -1.40
C MET A 138 10.08 10.50 -0.45
N LEU A 139 10.80 9.85 0.47
CA LEU A 139 11.68 10.51 1.42
C LEU A 139 12.91 11.13 0.76
N LYS A 140 13.46 10.45 -0.26
CA LYS A 140 14.52 10.96 -1.11
C LYS A 140 14.11 12.21 -1.88
N GLN A 141 12.90 12.23 -2.46
CA GLN A 141 12.36 13.43 -3.14
C GLN A 141 12.22 14.63 -2.20
N ARG A 142 12.05 14.39 -0.89
CA ARG A 142 12.02 15.42 0.15
C ARG A 142 13.42 15.78 0.68
N GLY A 143 14.49 15.21 0.13
CA GLY A 143 15.87 15.43 0.57
C GLY A 143 16.18 14.84 1.94
N ASN A 144 15.43 13.84 2.39
CA ASN A 144 15.63 13.17 3.68
C ASN A 144 15.75 11.66 3.49
N GLU A 145 16.84 11.22 2.88
CA GLU A 145 17.03 9.82 2.50
C GLU A 145 17.03 8.88 3.71
N VAL A 146 16.47 7.69 3.53
CA VAL A 146 16.54 6.60 4.52
C VAL A 146 17.92 5.99 4.46
N ILE A 147 18.64 5.98 5.59
CA ILE A 147 19.97 5.39 5.69
C ILE A 147 19.86 3.89 5.97
N ARG A 148 18.99 3.54 6.92
CA ARG A 148 18.75 2.15 7.30
C ARG A 148 17.36 1.97 7.89
N TRP A 149 16.81 0.79 7.65
CA TRP A 149 15.60 0.31 8.32
C TRP A 149 15.96 -0.47 9.56
N GLN A 150 15.11 -0.38 10.57
CA GLN A 150 15.31 -1.12 11.81
C GLN A 150 14.76 -2.55 11.64
N PRO A 151 15.51 -3.59 12.08
CA PRO A 151 15.12 -4.99 11.89
C PRO A 151 13.82 -5.38 12.59
N ASP A 152 13.48 -4.69 13.68
CA ASP A 152 12.26 -4.90 14.45
C ASP A 152 11.02 -4.23 13.84
N GLY A 153 11.19 -3.48 12.74
CA GLY A 153 10.14 -2.72 12.07
C GLY A 153 9.64 -1.52 12.86
N GLY A 154 10.20 -1.22 14.04
CA GLY A 154 9.72 -0.16 14.91
C GLY A 154 8.24 -0.28 15.29
N LYS A 155 7.60 0.87 15.53
CA LYS A 155 6.19 0.97 15.93
C LYS A 155 5.44 1.93 15.01
N ILE A 156 4.26 1.51 14.57
CA ILE A 156 3.35 2.33 13.77
C ILE A 156 2.16 2.70 14.65
N LEU A 157 1.84 3.99 14.74
CA LEU A 157 0.61 4.46 15.35
C LEU A 157 -0.28 5.12 14.31
N LEU A 158 -1.57 4.79 14.34
CA LEU A 158 -2.61 5.50 13.63
C LEU A 158 -3.32 6.45 14.58
N VAL A 159 -3.29 7.73 14.25
CA VAL A 159 -3.92 8.79 15.03
C VAL A 159 -5.16 9.27 14.31
N SER A 160 -6.29 9.25 15.02
CA SER A 160 -7.55 9.79 14.54
C SER A 160 -7.47 11.32 14.39
N PRO A 161 -8.23 11.94 13.47
CA PRO A 161 -8.15 13.38 13.23
C PRO A 161 -8.45 14.24 14.48
N LEU A 162 -9.29 13.74 15.39
CA LEU A 162 -9.67 14.42 16.63
C LEU A 162 -8.66 14.23 17.78
N SER A 163 -7.72 13.30 17.63
CA SER A 163 -6.74 12.94 18.65
C SER A 163 -5.36 13.49 18.32
N LYS A 164 -5.27 14.44 17.38
CA LYS A 164 -4.01 15.02 16.96
C LYS A 164 -3.42 15.93 18.01
N GLN A 165 -2.10 15.88 18.14
CA GLN A 165 -1.33 16.70 19.06
C GLN A 165 -0.17 17.36 18.29
N GLU A 166 0.32 18.49 18.81
CA GLU A 166 1.50 19.17 18.22
C GLU A 166 2.77 18.31 18.33
N SER A 167 2.86 17.50 19.39
CA SER A 167 3.96 16.56 19.62
C SER A 167 3.45 15.32 20.35
N TYR A 168 3.99 14.15 20.00
CA TYR A 168 3.61 12.87 20.60
C TYR A 168 4.77 12.27 21.39
N ASN A 169 4.54 11.95 22.67
CA ASN A 169 5.44 11.12 23.45
C ASN A 169 5.17 9.65 23.16
N VAL A 170 5.69 9.15 22.04
CA VAL A 170 5.40 7.79 21.57
C VAL A 170 5.72 6.70 22.62
N PRO A 171 6.85 6.74 23.36
CA PRO A 171 7.09 5.78 24.44
C PRO A 171 6.00 5.72 25.51
N GLU A 172 5.47 6.88 25.92
CA GLU A 172 4.40 6.96 26.92
C GLU A 172 3.07 6.41 26.38
N ILE A 173 2.72 6.76 25.14
CA ILE A 173 1.53 6.25 24.46
C ILE A 173 1.58 4.72 24.34
N LEU A 174 2.73 4.17 23.96
CA LEU A 174 2.91 2.72 23.84
C LEU A 174 2.79 2.00 25.19
N LEU A 175 3.30 2.63 26.26
CA LEU A 175 3.18 2.09 27.61
C LEU A 175 1.71 2.05 28.06
N ASP A 176 0.97 3.14 27.87
CA ASP A 176 -0.47 3.22 28.18
C ASP A 176 -1.27 2.15 27.43
N ILE A 177 -1.07 2.03 26.11
CA ILE A 177 -1.71 1.00 25.28
C ILE A 177 -1.38 -0.41 25.80
N SER A 178 -0.12 -0.67 26.16
CA SER A 178 0.29 -2.00 26.65
C SER A 178 -0.34 -2.37 27.99
N MET A 179 -0.67 -1.37 28.81
CA MET A 179 -1.32 -1.54 30.12
C MET A 179 -2.85 -1.54 30.03
N GLY A 180 -3.42 -1.45 28.82
CA GLY A 180 -4.87 -1.34 28.62
C GLY A 180 -5.44 0.01 29.08
N GLY A 181 -4.60 1.04 29.14
CA GLY A 181 -5.02 2.40 29.42
C GLY A 181 -5.80 3.02 28.25
N ASP A 182 -6.72 3.92 28.60
CA ASP A 182 -7.53 4.69 27.66
C ASP A 182 -7.13 6.18 27.68
N SER A 183 -5.89 6.49 28.11
CA SER A 183 -5.43 7.87 28.25
C SER A 183 -5.32 8.58 26.89
N PHE A 184 -5.18 7.81 25.80
CA PHE A 184 -5.06 8.31 24.43
C PHE A 184 -6.18 7.78 23.52
N PRO A 185 -7.43 8.24 23.69
CA PRO A 185 -8.56 7.76 22.89
C PRO A 185 -8.35 8.13 21.42
N GLY A 186 -8.53 7.15 20.53
CA GLY A 186 -8.41 7.35 19.08
C GLY A 186 -6.99 7.24 18.52
N ILE A 187 -6.01 6.83 19.33
CA ILE A 187 -4.70 6.36 18.88
C ILE A 187 -4.68 4.84 18.92
N GLN A 188 -4.27 4.21 17.82
CA GLN A 188 -4.18 2.75 17.70
C GLN A 188 -2.78 2.35 17.24
N GLN A 189 -2.16 1.38 17.92
CA GLN A 189 -0.95 0.74 17.42
C GLN A 189 -1.28 -0.23 16.28
N LEU A 190 -0.56 -0.10 15.16
CA LEU A 190 -0.68 -0.96 14.00
C LEU A 190 0.49 -1.95 13.90
N SER A 191 0.27 -3.03 13.17
CA SER A 191 1.27 -4.01 12.77
C SER A 191 1.51 -3.91 11.25
N TRP A 192 2.77 -4.08 10.83
CA TRP A 192 3.13 -4.13 9.41
C TRP A 192 2.49 -5.31 8.65
N LEU A 193 2.11 -6.38 9.38
CA LEU A 193 1.69 -7.65 8.80
C LEU A 193 0.19 -7.92 8.95
N ASP A 194 -0.56 -7.05 9.61
CA ASP A 194 -1.98 -7.30 9.88
C ASP A 194 -2.84 -7.08 8.63
N LYS A 195 -2.90 -5.85 8.14
CA LYS A 195 -3.69 -5.47 6.96
C LYS A 195 -3.25 -4.12 6.39
N PRO A 196 -3.59 -3.80 5.13
CA PRO A 196 -3.27 -2.49 4.56
C PRO A 196 -3.89 -1.34 5.36
N VAL A 197 -3.19 -0.20 5.42
CA VAL A 197 -3.63 1.02 6.14
C VAL A 197 -5.07 1.43 5.78
N LEU A 198 -5.45 1.33 4.50
CA LEU A 198 -6.79 1.71 4.02
C LEU A 198 -7.92 0.84 4.62
N GLN A 199 -7.61 -0.33 5.17
CA GLN A 199 -8.58 -1.20 5.84
C GLN A 199 -8.74 -0.90 7.34
N TYR A 200 -8.07 0.12 7.86
CA TYR A 200 -8.22 0.57 9.24
C TYR A 200 -9.31 1.63 9.45
N HIS A 201 -10.32 1.71 8.57
CA HIS A 201 -11.38 2.74 8.64
C HIS A 201 -10.82 4.14 8.86
N THR A 202 -9.71 4.45 8.18
CA THR A 202 -9.01 5.72 8.35
C THR A 202 -9.92 6.86 7.92
N LYS A 203 -10.07 7.86 8.78
CA LYS A 203 -10.85 9.06 8.47
C LYS A 203 -9.97 10.05 7.70
N SER A 204 -10.59 10.88 6.87
CA SER A 204 -9.85 11.97 6.22
C SER A 204 -9.19 12.83 7.30
N GLY A 205 -7.90 13.12 7.09
CA GLY A 205 -7.07 13.81 8.06
C GLY A 205 -6.44 12.93 9.15
N SER A 206 -6.57 11.60 9.14
CA SER A 206 -5.79 10.74 10.03
C SER A 206 -4.28 10.86 9.80
N GLU A 207 -3.48 10.61 10.83
CA GLU A 207 -2.02 10.65 10.77
C GLU A 207 -1.41 9.28 11.09
N LEU A 208 -0.32 8.95 10.38
CA LEU A 208 0.50 7.79 10.69
C LEU A 208 1.82 8.25 11.29
N ILE A 209 2.12 7.75 12.48
CA ILE A 209 3.40 7.97 13.15
C ILE A 209 4.24 6.73 12.99
N LEU A 210 5.41 6.88 12.36
CA LEU A 210 6.41 5.83 12.24
C LEU A 210 7.49 6.11 13.28
N HIS A 211 7.49 5.38 14.40
CA HIS A 211 8.44 5.57 15.49
C HIS A 211 9.46 4.44 15.51
N GLY A 212 10.74 4.79 15.35
CA GLY A 212 11.83 3.83 15.37
C GLY A 212 11.80 2.83 14.21
N CYS A 213 11.06 3.09 13.13
CA CYS A 213 11.00 2.18 11.98
C CYS A 213 12.25 2.30 11.09
N MET A 214 12.83 3.49 11.01
CA MET A 214 13.93 3.83 10.12
C MET A 214 14.79 4.94 10.70
N VAL A 215 16.02 5.05 10.21
CA VAL A 215 16.92 6.18 10.48
C VAL A 215 17.09 6.94 9.17
N CYS A 216 16.66 8.20 9.16
CA CYS A 216 16.81 9.10 8.03
C CYS A 216 18.06 9.98 8.19
N GLN A 217 18.48 10.62 7.10
CA GLN A 217 19.61 11.55 7.10
C GLN A 217 19.43 12.71 8.10
N SER A 218 18.19 13.19 8.28
CA SER A 218 17.85 14.21 9.27
C SER A 218 18.10 13.79 10.72
N ASP A 219 18.04 12.49 10.99
CA ASP A 219 18.11 11.92 12.34
C ASP A 219 19.57 11.72 12.77
N LEU A 220 20.50 11.79 11.82
CA LEU A 220 21.91 11.80 12.14
C LEU A 220 22.26 13.05 12.94
N PRO A 221 23.20 12.94 13.91
CA PRO A 221 23.74 14.10 14.59
C PRO A 221 24.19 15.15 13.58
N LYS A 222 23.68 16.38 13.71
CA LYS A 222 24.09 17.49 12.85
C LYS A 222 25.57 17.74 13.06
N VAL A 223 26.38 17.40 12.06
CA VAL A 223 27.82 17.59 12.11
C VAL A 223 28.15 19.09 12.06
N CYS A 224 29.11 19.48 12.90
CA CYS A 224 29.65 20.83 12.89
C CYS A 224 30.29 21.11 11.52
N TYR A 225 30.10 22.31 10.99
CA TYR A 225 30.69 22.69 9.71
C TYR A 225 32.21 22.50 9.66
N VAL A 226 32.90 22.58 10.81
CA VAL A 226 34.33 22.22 10.96
C VAL A 226 34.67 20.85 10.39
N GLN A 227 33.84 19.85 10.64
CA GLN A 227 34.10 18.47 10.24
C GLN A 227 33.86 18.24 8.74
N THR A 228 33.18 19.17 8.06
CA THR A 228 32.81 19.05 6.65
C THR A 228 33.44 20.14 5.78
N TYR A 229 34.26 21.01 6.37
CA TYR A 229 34.93 22.10 5.67
C TYR A 229 35.99 21.59 4.70
N LYS A 230 35.96 22.10 3.48
CA LYS A 230 37.01 21.93 2.48
C LYS A 230 37.52 23.31 2.10
N GLN A 231 38.82 23.53 2.19
CA GLN A 231 39.45 24.80 1.82
C GLN A 231 39.14 25.09 0.34
N GLN A 232 38.56 26.27 0.06
CA GLN A 232 38.10 26.72 -1.26
C GLN A 232 36.89 25.96 -1.84
N GLY A 233 35.96 25.49 -1.00
CA GLY A 233 34.67 24.99 -1.47
C GLY A 233 33.77 26.11 -2.04
N PRO A 234 32.88 25.81 -3.03
CA PRO A 234 31.91 26.77 -3.57
C PRO A 234 30.73 27.05 -2.62
N LYS A 235 30.71 26.45 -1.42
CA LYS A 235 29.56 26.51 -0.51
C LYS A 235 29.62 27.79 0.32
N LYS A 236 28.60 28.62 0.16
CA LYS A 236 28.34 29.76 1.04
C LYS A 236 27.67 29.28 2.33
N VAL A 237 28.02 29.90 3.46
CA VAL A 237 27.58 29.49 4.80
C VAL A 237 27.12 30.70 5.60
N ASP A 238 26.10 30.47 6.44
CA ASP A 238 25.59 31.44 7.38
C ASP A 238 26.24 31.24 8.76
N TYR A 239 26.72 32.34 9.33
CA TYR A 239 27.29 32.43 10.66
C TYR A 239 26.41 33.26 11.59
N TYR A 240 26.34 32.83 12.84
CA TYR A 240 25.50 33.41 13.88
C TYR A 240 26.36 33.83 15.08
N SER A 241 25.89 34.85 15.78
CA SER A 241 26.44 35.31 17.05
C SER A 241 25.54 34.89 18.20
N CYS A 242 26.13 34.50 19.33
CA CYS A 242 25.42 34.17 20.56
C CYS A 242 25.78 35.19 21.64
N SER A 243 24.81 35.96 22.13
CA SER A 243 25.07 37.02 23.11
C SER A 243 25.39 36.48 24.51
N GLN A 244 24.89 35.28 24.86
CA GLN A 244 25.22 34.61 26.11
C GLN A 244 26.63 33.99 26.12
N CYS A 245 27.10 33.46 24.97
CA CYS A 245 28.41 32.82 24.89
C CYS A 245 29.52 33.74 24.36
N GLY A 246 29.18 34.90 23.80
CA GLY A 246 30.14 35.85 23.23
C GLY A 246 30.86 35.37 21.96
N PHE A 247 30.32 34.36 21.26
CA PHE A 247 30.89 33.86 20.00
C PHE A 247 30.13 34.42 18.80
N ASN A 248 30.87 34.82 17.75
CA ASN A 248 30.28 35.48 16.56
C ASN A 248 30.30 34.64 15.27
N TRP A 249 31.00 33.51 15.26
CA TRP A 249 31.21 32.65 14.09
C TRP A 249 30.67 31.24 14.32
N ILE A 250 29.39 31.15 14.68
CA ILE A 250 28.71 29.89 14.98
C ILE A 250 27.99 29.40 13.72
N CYS A 251 28.23 28.16 13.27
CA CYS A 251 27.53 27.61 12.11
C CYS A 251 26.09 27.20 12.44
N LYS A 252 25.23 27.06 11.41
CA LYS A 252 23.82 26.68 11.57
C LYS A 252 23.60 25.37 12.37
N SER A 253 24.48 24.37 12.21
CA SER A 253 24.40 23.12 12.99
C SER A 253 24.61 23.38 14.48
N CYS A 254 25.59 24.22 14.84
CA CYS A 254 25.92 24.52 16.24
C CYS A 254 24.81 25.30 16.96
N ILE A 255 24.11 26.20 16.27
CA ILE A 255 22.96 26.88 16.89
C ILE A 255 21.80 25.93 17.19
N GLN A 256 21.64 24.88 16.40
CA GLN A 256 20.54 23.93 16.55
C GLN A 256 20.81 22.83 17.60
N VAL A 257 22.09 22.60 17.93
CA VAL A 257 22.50 21.54 18.87
C VAL A 257 23.06 22.12 20.17
N CYS A 258 24.07 22.98 20.08
CA CYS A 258 24.82 23.49 21.24
C CYS A 258 24.26 24.80 21.81
N HIS A 259 23.53 25.58 21.00
CA HIS A 259 22.96 26.87 21.41
C HIS A 259 21.43 26.94 21.21
N LYS A 260 20.74 25.80 21.31
CA LYS A 260 19.29 25.70 21.08
C LYS A 260 18.48 26.66 21.94
N ASP A 261 18.92 26.87 23.18
CA ASP A 261 18.24 27.70 24.18
C ASP A 261 18.93 29.05 24.42
N HIS A 262 19.89 29.43 23.58
CA HIS A 262 20.60 30.70 23.71
C HIS A 262 20.06 31.75 22.73
N PRO A 263 20.07 33.04 23.10
CA PRO A 263 19.76 34.15 22.19
C PRO A 263 20.86 34.27 21.13
N VAL A 264 20.51 33.85 19.92
CA VAL A 264 21.38 33.91 18.73
C VAL A 264 20.85 34.88 17.69
N THR A 265 21.74 35.66 17.09
CA THR A 265 21.44 36.59 16.01
C THR A 265 22.28 36.29 14.77
N PRO A 266 21.79 36.57 13.55
CA PRO A 266 22.62 36.49 12.35
C PRO A 266 23.87 37.38 12.49
N HIS A 267 25.05 36.83 12.19
CA HIS A 267 26.31 37.58 12.16
C HIS A 267 26.70 37.93 10.73
N VAL A 268 26.84 36.91 9.88
CA VAL A 268 27.15 37.04 8.46
C VAL A 268 26.40 35.97 7.70
N LEU A 269 25.63 36.36 6.69
CA LEU A 269 24.85 35.45 5.85
C LEU A 269 25.53 35.29 4.49
N ASN A 270 25.38 34.11 3.89
CA ASN A 270 25.83 33.82 2.53
C ASN A 270 27.33 34.11 2.30
N HIS A 271 28.17 33.89 3.32
CA HIS A 271 29.60 34.15 3.28
C HIS A 271 30.35 32.99 2.61
N GLN A 272 31.41 33.28 1.86
CA GLN A 272 32.33 32.24 1.38
C GLN A 272 33.48 32.08 2.38
N PRO A 273 33.47 31.02 3.21
CA PRO A 273 34.41 30.89 4.31
C PRO A 273 35.83 30.61 3.84
N THR A 274 36.80 31.35 4.39
CA THR A 274 38.23 31.07 4.27
C THR A 274 38.73 30.11 5.37
N CYS A 275 37.93 29.89 6.41
CA CYS A 275 38.14 28.93 7.49
C CYS A 275 36.79 28.38 8.00
N ALA A 276 36.79 27.23 8.68
CA ALA A 276 35.55 26.52 9.00
C ALA A 276 34.66 27.23 10.05
N CYS A 277 35.14 27.41 11.30
CA CYS A 277 34.51 28.23 12.34
C CYS A 277 35.50 28.53 13.50
N VAL A 278 35.18 29.46 14.40
CA VAL A 278 36.09 29.90 15.49
C VAL A 278 36.26 28.90 16.64
N ILE A 279 35.43 27.85 16.74
CA ILE A 279 35.68 26.78 17.73
C ILE A 279 37.02 26.09 17.46
N THR A 280 37.48 26.11 16.21
CA THR A 280 38.78 25.54 15.80
C THR A 280 39.99 26.34 16.29
N THR A 281 39.90 27.64 16.54
CA THR A 281 41.06 28.45 17.00
C THR A 281 41.19 28.53 18.52
N LYS A 282 40.17 28.16 19.30
CA LYS A 282 40.25 28.15 20.78
C LYS A 282 40.29 26.76 21.42
N ARG A 283 40.07 25.67 20.66
CA ARG A 283 40.13 24.31 21.24
C ARG A 283 41.56 23.89 21.61
N GLU A 284 42.58 24.42 20.92
CA GLU A 284 43.99 24.28 21.31
C GLU A 284 44.31 24.91 22.69
N LEU A 285 43.48 25.84 23.19
CA LEU A 285 43.65 26.42 24.52
C LEU A 285 42.96 25.63 25.64
N TRP A 286 42.01 24.74 25.33
CA TRP A 286 41.31 23.93 26.35
C TRP A 286 42.03 22.61 26.66
N GLU A 287 42.70 21.99 25.69
CA GLU A 287 43.47 20.75 25.93
C GLU A 287 44.76 20.99 26.74
N HIS A 288 45.33 22.20 26.70
CA HIS A 288 46.46 22.60 27.54
C HIS A 288 46.10 22.92 28.99
N LEU A 289 44.84 23.22 29.31
CA LEU A 289 44.41 23.53 30.68
C LEU A 289 43.96 22.29 31.47
N TYR A 290 43.70 21.17 30.80
CA TYR A 290 43.31 19.90 31.45
C TYR A 290 44.47 18.89 31.62
N THR A 291 45.67 19.22 31.15
CA THR A 291 46.90 18.43 31.40
C THR A 291 47.78 19.01 32.52
N MET A 292 47.35 20.09 33.18
CA MET A 292 47.97 20.63 34.40
C MET A 292 46.98 20.65 35.59
N GLY A 293 46.24 19.55 35.73
CA GLY A 293 45.35 19.29 36.86
C GLY A 293 45.43 17.82 37.25
N SER A 294 46.65 17.35 37.50
CA SER A 294 46.95 16.15 38.28
C SER A 294 46.73 16.42 39.76
#